data_AF-A0A3B8V6Q0-F1
#
_entry.id   AF-A0A3B8V6Q0-F1
#
_cell.length_a   1.000
_cell.length_b   1.000
_cell.length_c   1.000
_cell.angle_alpha   90.00
_cell.angle_beta   90.00
_cell.angle_gamma   90.00
#
_symmetry.space_group_name_H-M   'P 1'
#
loop_
_entity.id
_entity.type
_entity.pdbx_description
1 polymer ?
#
loop_
_entity_poly.entity_id
_entity_poly.type
_entity_poly.pdbx_seq_one_letter_code
_entity_poly.pdbx_strand_id
1 'polypeptide(L)'
;MIMYRWFNVFLMIYGAVNGYESLHANTKVLFFAILTAVGVWLALELFLGFGLYRMAKNKGMGKRAMAFIPFVNMIYAGRLAGDCEFFGQRMKHTGVFVMVVQILLFLAGAFTIFVETSLYMTYVPTVMNNSIVFLKENGGEPTGRLARFFITYDNVSTMLLSILELAYTVLLFIMASALYRKYAPSSSMFLAFLALFVPVSFPIAVFALRKKQPVDYADYIRKKRQAYYRRYGGGYGNNPYGGNPYGGGTYGSRS
;
A
#
# COMPACT_ATOMS: atom_id res chain seq x y z
N MET A 1 1.46 -4.38 8.69
CA MET A 1 2.73 -3.66 8.42
C MET A 1 2.75 -2.25 9.04
N ILE A 2 1.82 -1.34 8.68
CA ILE A 2 1.78 0.03 9.27
C ILE A 2 1.80 0.01 10.80
N MET A 3 0.95 -0.77 11.45
CA MET A 3 0.87 -0.81 12.91
C MET A 3 2.20 -1.19 13.58
N TYR A 4 2.79 -2.34 13.24
CA TYR A 4 4.08 -2.76 13.83
C TYR A 4 5.21 -1.77 13.51
N ARG A 5 5.29 -1.24 12.28
CA ARG A 5 6.34 -0.26 11.93
C ARG A 5 6.25 1.01 12.78
N TRP A 6 5.05 1.55 12.98
CA TRP A 6 4.88 2.74 13.83
C TRP A 6 5.18 2.45 15.30
N PHE A 7 4.79 1.28 15.79
CA PHE A 7 5.16 0.82 17.13
C PHE A 7 6.69 0.75 17.29
N ASN A 8 7.37 0.01 16.41
CA ASN A 8 8.81 -0.20 16.47
C ASN A 8 9.60 1.11 16.29
N VAL A 9 9.24 1.95 15.30
CA VAL A 9 9.88 3.27 15.11
C VAL A 9 9.75 4.14 16.36
N PHE A 10 8.58 4.15 17.00
CA PHE A 10 8.39 4.90 18.24
C PHE A 10 9.30 4.38 19.36
N LEU A 11 9.37 3.06 19.56
CA LEU A 11 10.24 2.45 20.56
C LEU A 11 11.73 2.68 20.28
N MET A 12 12.16 2.57 19.03
CA MET A 12 13.54 2.85 18.62
C MET A 12 13.93 4.30 18.92
N ILE A 13 13.07 5.27 18.57
CA ILE A 13 13.33 6.69 18.86
C ILE A 13 13.38 6.92 20.37
N TYR A 14 12.41 6.38 21.11
CA TYR A 14 12.37 6.56 22.57
C TYR A 14 13.57 5.94 23.26
N GLY A 15 13.94 4.70 22.90
CA GLY A 15 15.09 3.99 23.45
C GLY A 15 16.41 4.65 23.08
N ALA A 16 16.56 5.17 21.85
CA ALA A 16 17.75 5.91 21.44
C ALA A 16 17.94 7.23 22.20
N VAL A 17 16.84 7.87 22.62
CA VAL A 17 16.89 9.15 23.36
C VAL A 17 17.02 8.95 24.88
N ASN A 18 16.39 7.92 25.45
CA ASN A 18 16.26 7.74 26.90
C ASN A 18 17.00 6.52 27.47
N GLY A 19 17.71 5.77 26.63
CA GLY A 19 18.27 4.46 26.97
C GLY A 19 17.22 3.35 26.79
N TYR A 20 17.63 2.18 26.32
CA TYR A 20 16.68 1.09 26.06
C TYR A 20 16.10 0.53 27.37
N GLU A 21 16.88 0.48 28.44
CA GLU A 21 16.48 0.09 29.78
C GLU A 21 15.28 0.90 30.31
N SER A 22 15.10 2.14 29.83
CA SER A 22 13.96 2.99 30.20
C SER A 22 12.62 2.46 29.67
N LEU A 23 12.61 1.60 28.65
CA LEU A 23 11.42 0.91 28.16
C LEU A 23 10.84 -0.05 29.19
N HIS A 24 11.70 -0.66 30.01
CA HIS A 24 11.28 -1.49 31.13
C HIS A 24 10.79 -0.62 32.30
N ALA A 25 11.56 0.42 32.63
CA ALA A 25 11.24 1.31 33.75
C ALA A 25 9.93 2.10 33.55
N ASN A 26 9.54 2.38 32.30
CA ASN A 26 8.37 3.18 31.97
C ASN A 26 7.39 2.44 31.04
N THR A 27 6.70 1.44 31.60
CA THR A 27 5.72 0.62 30.88
C THR A 27 4.59 1.41 30.22
N LYS A 28 4.27 2.63 30.70
CA LYS A 28 3.28 3.53 30.08
C LYS A 28 3.65 3.88 28.64
N VAL A 29 4.94 4.00 28.34
CA VAL A 29 5.46 4.31 27.00
C VAL A 29 5.08 3.23 26.00
N LEU A 30 5.08 1.96 26.41
CA LEU A 30 4.67 0.84 25.56
C LEU A 30 3.19 0.97 25.16
N PHE A 31 2.31 1.33 26.11
CA PHE A 31 0.90 1.57 25.80
C PHE A 31 0.71 2.77 24.87
N PHE A 32 1.44 3.87 25.07
CA PHE A 32 1.42 5.01 24.15
C PHE A 32 1.90 4.63 22.74
N ALA A 33 2.93 3.79 22.63
CA ALA A 33 3.42 3.28 21.35
C ALA A 33 2.34 2.47 20.62
N ILE A 34 1.65 1.57 21.34
CA ILE A 34 0.54 0.77 20.79
C ILE A 34 -0.60 1.67 20.35
N LEU A 35 -1.02 2.63 21.17
CA LEU A 35 -2.11 3.56 20.84
C LEU A 35 -1.78 4.39 19.61
N THR A 36 -0.53 4.87 19.50
CA THR A 36 -0.07 5.63 18.33
C THR A 36 -0.10 4.76 17.07
N ALA A 37 0.43 3.54 17.16
CA ALA A 37 0.44 2.58 16.05
C ALA A 37 -0.97 2.23 15.55
N VAL A 38 -1.89 1.95 16.47
CA VAL A 38 -3.29 1.65 16.16
C VAL A 38 -4.00 2.89 15.60
N GLY A 39 -3.78 4.06 16.20
CA GLY A 39 -4.37 5.32 15.77
C GLY A 39 -3.97 5.70 14.34
N VAL A 40 -2.68 5.64 14.02
CA VAL A 40 -2.19 5.90 12.66
C VAL A 40 -2.73 4.87 11.67
N TRP A 41 -2.77 3.58 12.04
CA TRP A 41 -3.35 2.56 11.19
C TRP A 41 -4.84 2.83 10.89
N LEU A 42 -5.65 3.11 11.92
CA LEU A 42 -7.07 3.42 11.76
C LEU A 42 -7.30 4.67 10.91
N ALA A 43 -6.51 5.73 11.10
CA ALA A 43 -6.61 6.94 10.29
C ALA A 43 -6.37 6.66 8.80
N LEU A 44 -5.39 5.81 8.48
CA LEU A 44 -5.10 5.41 7.09
C LEU A 44 -6.18 4.51 6.51
N GLU A 45 -6.75 3.59 7.29
CA GLU A 45 -7.89 2.76 6.89
C GLU A 45 -9.14 3.63 6.61
N LEU A 46 -9.37 4.69 7.40
CA LEU A 46 -10.44 5.66 7.16
C LEU A 46 -10.21 6.45 5.87
N PHE A 47 -9.00 6.97 5.62
CA PHE A 47 -8.70 7.65 4.35
C PHE A 47 -8.95 6.74 3.15
N LEU A 48 -8.47 5.50 3.23
CA LEU A 48 -8.71 4.51 2.19
C LEU A 48 -10.21 4.24 2.01
N GLY A 49 -10.94 4.03 3.11
CA GLY A 49 -12.37 3.75 3.09
C GLY A 49 -13.19 4.87 2.48
N PHE A 50 -12.95 6.12 2.88
CA PHE A 50 -13.60 7.29 2.27
C PHE A 50 -13.26 7.44 0.79
N GLY A 51 -11.99 7.20 0.42
CA GLY A 51 -11.53 7.27 -0.96
C GLY A 51 -12.21 6.25 -1.87
N LEU A 52 -12.18 4.98 -1.45
CA LEU A 52 -12.80 3.87 -2.17
C LEU A 52 -14.33 3.97 -2.18
N TYR A 53 -14.96 4.38 -1.07
CA TYR A 53 -16.41 4.56 -1.01
C TYR A 53 -16.90 5.53 -2.09
N ARG A 54 -16.21 6.67 -2.25
CA ARG A 54 -16.60 7.67 -3.25
C ARG A 54 -16.35 7.17 -4.68
N MET A 55 -15.23 6.50 -4.93
CA MET A 55 -14.95 5.90 -6.25
C MET A 55 -15.97 4.80 -6.60
N ALA A 56 -16.33 3.95 -5.63
CA ALA A 56 -17.36 2.94 -5.79
C ALA A 56 -18.74 3.56 -6.07
N LYS A 57 -19.09 4.66 -5.38
CA LYS A 57 -20.32 5.42 -5.63
C LYS A 57 -20.35 5.99 -7.06
N ASN A 58 -19.24 6.56 -7.52
CA ASN A 58 -19.13 7.12 -8.87
C ASN A 58 -19.28 6.03 -9.96
N LYS A 59 -18.78 4.81 -9.70
CA LYS A 59 -18.88 3.66 -10.61
C LYS A 59 -20.20 2.89 -10.48
N GLY A 60 -21.14 3.33 -9.64
CA GLY A 60 -22.42 2.64 -9.43
C GLY A 60 -22.30 1.27 -8.76
N MET A 61 -21.23 1.00 -8.00
CA MET A 61 -21.04 -0.31 -7.37
C MET A 61 -21.97 -0.51 -6.15
N GLY A 62 -22.61 -1.67 -6.09
CA GLY A 62 -23.39 -2.11 -4.93
C GLY A 62 -22.54 -2.35 -3.67
N LYS A 63 -23.17 -2.32 -2.49
CA LYS A 63 -22.55 -2.56 -1.16
C LYS A 63 -21.29 -1.72 -0.83
N ARG A 64 -21.20 -0.51 -1.40
CA ARG A 64 -20.10 0.48 -1.25
C ARG A 64 -19.58 0.73 0.19
N ALA A 65 -20.40 0.55 1.22
CA ALA A 65 -19.99 0.72 2.62
C ALA A 65 -18.93 -0.30 3.08
N MET A 66 -18.82 -1.45 2.40
CA MET A 66 -17.78 -2.45 2.68
C MET A 66 -16.35 -1.92 2.44
N ALA A 67 -16.19 -0.77 1.78
CA ALA A 67 -14.91 -0.08 1.66
C ALA A 67 -14.34 0.41 3.00
N PHE A 68 -15.16 0.55 4.06
CA PHE A 68 -14.71 0.96 5.39
C PHE A 68 -14.24 -0.19 6.27
N ILE A 69 -14.54 -1.44 5.89
CA ILE A 69 -14.11 -2.60 6.64
C ILE A 69 -12.64 -2.84 6.29
N PRO A 70 -11.72 -2.79 7.27
CA PRO A 70 -10.31 -3.10 7.02
C PRO A 70 -10.17 -4.46 6.33
N PHE A 71 -9.13 -4.61 5.52
CA PHE A 71 -8.86 -5.80 4.67
C PHE A 71 -9.85 -5.96 3.50
N VAL A 72 -11.16 -5.89 3.74
CA VAL A 72 -12.20 -6.00 2.69
C VAL A 72 -12.11 -4.82 1.71
N ASN A 73 -11.64 -3.67 2.18
CA ASN A 73 -11.35 -2.51 1.35
C ASN A 73 -10.35 -2.81 0.21
N MET A 74 -9.44 -3.77 0.36
CA MET A 74 -8.53 -4.20 -0.71
C MET A 74 -9.24 -4.98 -1.81
N ILE A 75 -10.30 -5.74 -1.48
CA ILE A 75 -11.16 -6.35 -2.50
C ILE A 75 -11.84 -5.25 -3.33
N TYR A 76 -12.29 -4.17 -2.69
CA TYR A 76 -12.87 -3.02 -3.39
C TYR A 76 -11.86 -2.31 -4.27
N ALA A 77 -10.66 -2.07 -3.75
CA ALA A 77 -9.56 -1.50 -4.53
C ALA A 77 -9.26 -2.36 -5.77
N GLY A 78 -9.18 -3.69 -5.61
CA GLY A 78 -9.00 -4.62 -6.72
C GLY A 78 -10.14 -4.61 -7.73
N ARG A 79 -11.41 -4.56 -7.29
CA ARG A 79 -12.58 -4.46 -8.20
C ARG A 79 -12.65 -3.12 -8.94
N LEU A 80 -12.20 -2.04 -8.31
CA LEU A 80 -12.09 -0.73 -8.94
C LEU A 80 -10.93 -0.70 -9.95
N ALA A 81 -9.80 -1.32 -9.61
CA ALA A 81 -8.64 -1.49 -10.47
C ALA A 81 -8.93 -2.39 -11.69
N GLY A 82 -9.74 -3.43 -11.53
CA GLY A 82 -10.02 -4.44 -12.56
C GLY A 82 -8.86 -5.41 -12.77
N ASP A 83 -8.81 -6.04 -13.93
CA ASP A 83 -7.75 -6.99 -14.27
C ASP A 83 -6.39 -6.28 -14.26
N CYS A 84 -5.46 -6.84 -13.47
CA CYS A 84 -4.10 -6.34 -13.36
C CYS A 84 -3.19 -7.20 -14.24
N GLU A 85 -2.26 -6.58 -14.97
CA GLU A 85 -1.24 -7.31 -15.72
C GLU A 85 0.06 -7.33 -14.91
N PHE A 86 0.63 -8.51 -14.70
CA PHE A 86 1.90 -8.73 -14.02
C PHE A 86 2.75 -9.68 -14.86
N PHE A 87 3.94 -9.23 -15.28
CA PHE A 87 4.83 -9.98 -16.18
C PHE A 87 4.14 -10.57 -17.42
N GLY A 88 3.24 -9.81 -18.05
CA GLY A 88 2.49 -10.26 -19.22
C GLY A 88 1.36 -11.25 -18.94
N GLN A 89 1.17 -11.67 -17.68
CA GLN A 89 0.06 -12.50 -17.25
C GLN A 89 -1.05 -11.66 -16.60
N ARG A 90 -2.31 -11.99 -16.91
CA ARG A 90 -3.47 -11.35 -16.30
C ARG A 90 -3.73 -11.95 -14.92
N MET A 91 -3.50 -11.16 -13.88
CA MET A 91 -3.89 -11.47 -12.51
C MET A 91 -5.33 -11.02 -12.28
N LYS A 92 -6.23 -12.00 -12.22
CA LYS A 92 -7.60 -11.77 -11.73
C LYS A 92 -7.58 -11.69 -10.21
N HIS A 93 -8.48 -10.89 -9.65
CA HIS A 93 -8.70 -10.80 -8.19
C HIS A 93 -7.48 -10.36 -7.35
N THR A 94 -6.60 -9.50 -7.88
CA THR A 94 -5.43 -8.96 -7.15
C THR A 94 -5.77 -8.42 -5.75
N GLY A 95 -6.94 -7.80 -5.59
CA GLY A 95 -7.41 -7.31 -4.29
C GLY A 95 -7.58 -8.39 -3.21
N VAL A 96 -7.87 -9.64 -3.58
CA VAL A 96 -7.96 -10.77 -2.64
C VAL A 96 -6.57 -11.18 -2.16
N PHE A 97 -5.59 -11.27 -3.06
CA PHE A 97 -4.21 -11.57 -2.68
C PHE A 97 -3.63 -10.49 -1.76
N VAL A 98 -3.83 -9.22 -2.09
CA VAL A 98 -3.42 -8.09 -1.23
C VAL A 98 -4.09 -8.20 0.15
N MET A 99 -5.39 -8.50 0.20
CA MET A 99 -6.12 -8.70 1.46
C MET A 99 -5.51 -9.82 2.31
N VAL A 100 -5.27 -11.00 1.73
CA VAL A 100 -4.72 -12.15 2.45
C VAL A 100 -3.35 -11.81 3.06
N VAL A 101 -2.45 -11.24 2.27
CA VAL A 101 -1.13 -10.84 2.78
C VAL A 101 -1.24 -9.73 3.82
N GLN A 102 -2.17 -8.79 3.67
CA GLN A 102 -2.42 -7.75 4.67
C GLN A 102 -2.91 -8.34 6.01
N ILE A 103 -3.79 -9.36 5.98
CA ILE A 103 -4.25 -10.06 7.19
C ILE A 103 -3.09 -10.78 7.85
N LEU A 104 -2.28 -11.54 7.10
CA LEU A 104 -1.11 -12.23 7.63
C LEU A 104 -0.12 -11.24 8.29
N LEU A 105 0.13 -10.10 7.63
CA LEU A 105 0.95 -9.02 8.17
C LEU A 105 0.37 -8.37 9.43
N PHE A 106 -0.96 -8.26 9.50
CA PHE A 106 -1.63 -7.72 10.68
C PHE A 106 -1.49 -8.68 11.86
N LEU A 107 -1.75 -9.96 11.66
CA LEU A 107 -1.65 -10.99 12.69
C LEU A 107 -0.21 -11.17 13.18
N ALA A 108 0.75 -11.29 12.25
CA ALA A 108 2.17 -11.41 12.59
C ALA A 108 2.68 -10.15 13.31
N GLY A 109 2.28 -8.96 12.84
CA GLY A 109 2.65 -7.71 13.48
C GLY A 109 2.05 -7.56 14.88
N ALA A 110 0.76 -7.88 15.06
CA ALA A 110 0.10 -7.84 16.37
C ALA A 110 0.73 -8.82 17.36
N PHE A 111 1.08 -10.03 16.90
CA PHE A 111 1.78 -10.99 17.72
C PHE A 111 3.20 -10.52 18.09
N THR A 112 3.91 -9.86 17.16
CA THR A 112 5.23 -9.28 17.45
C THR A 112 5.15 -8.17 18.49
N ILE A 113 4.17 -7.25 18.36
CA ILE A 113 3.90 -6.22 19.38
C ILE A 113 3.66 -6.87 20.75
N PHE A 114 2.85 -7.93 20.80
CA PHE A 114 2.58 -8.65 22.04
C PHE A 114 3.85 -9.26 22.65
N VAL A 115 4.68 -9.92 21.84
CA VAL A 115 5.94 -10.53 22.29
C VAL A 115 6.90 -9.46 22.81
N GLU A 116 7.18 -8.42 22.03
CA GLU A 116 8.07 -7.32 22.42
C GLU A 116 7.59 -6.62 23.69
N THR A 117 6.30 -6.28 23.76
CA THR A 117 5.73 -5.65 24.96
C THR A 117 5.87 -6.55 26.19
N SER A 118 5.63 -7.86 26.04
CA SER A 118 5.80 -8.82 27.14
C SER A 118 7.26 -8.90 27.60
N LEU A 119 8.21 -8.87 26.66
CA LEU A 119 9.64 -8.87 26.96
C LEU A 119 10.05 -7.58 27.67
N TYR A 120 9.70 -6.41 27.14
CA TYR A 120 10.02 -5.11 27.75
C TYR A 120 9.38 -4.92 29.13
N MET A 121 8.18 -5.47 29.39
CA MET A 121 7.55 -5.40 30.71
C MET A 121 8.17 -6.37 31.74
N THR A 122 8.83 -7.44 31.29
CA THR A 122 9.33 -8.50 32.18
C THR A 122 10.84 -8.44 32.39
N TYR A 123 11.59 -7.97 31.38
CA TYR A 123 13.03 -7.98 31.34
C TYR A 123 13.57 -6.60 30.99
N VAL A 124 14.76 -6.30 31.49
CA VAL A 124 15.50 -5.07 31.21
C VAL A 124 16.22 -5.26 29.87
N PRO A 125 15.82 -4.55 28.80
CA PRO A 125 16.57 -4.56 27.55
C PRO A 125 17.88 -3.80 27.75
N THR A 126 19.00 -4.44 27.45
CA THR A 126 20.35 -3.91 27.62
C THR A 126 21.10 -4.01 26.31
N VAL A 127 21.79 -2.94 25.91
CA VAL A 127 22.61 -2.96 24.69
C VAL A 127 23.96 -3.60 25.01
N MET A 128 24.25 -4.73 24.40
CA MET A 128 25.52 -5.45 24.53
C MET A 128 26.04 -5.82 23.14
N ASN A 129 27.31 -5.54 22.85
CA ASN A 129 27.94 -5.89 21.56
C ASN A 129 27.10 -5.50 20.33
N ASN A 130 26.49 -4.31 20.36
CA ASN A 130 25.66 -3.78 19.28
C ASN A 130 24.33 -4.54 19.02
N SER A 131 23.86 -5.33 20.00
CA SER A 131 22.54 -5.97 19.99
C SER A 131 21.78 -5.69 21.30
N ILE A 132 20.45 -5.81 21.26
CA ILE A 132 19.60 -5.71 22.44
C ILE A 132 19.49 -7.10 23.06
N VAL A 133 19.84 -7.22 24.34
CA VAL A 133 19.75 -8.44 25.14
C VAL A 133 18.78 -8.22 26.29
N PHE A 134 17.90 -9.18 26.55
CA PHE A 134 16.92 -9.11 27.63
C PHE A 134 17.49 -9.78 28.89
N LEU A 135 17.68 -9.01 29.96
CA LEU A 135 18.20 -9.49 31.25
C LEU A 135 17.15 -9.33 32.36
N LYS A 136 17.26 -10.13 33.42
CA LYS A 136 16.51 -9.91 34.67
C LYS A 136 17.09 -8.70 35.41
N GLU A 137 16.32 -8.13 36.33
CA GLU A 137 16.78 -7.00 37.17
C GLU A 137 18.08 -7.30 37.95
N ASN A 138 18.29 -8.56 38.33
CA ASN A 138 19.51 -9.00 39.00
C ASN A 138 20.70 -9.27 38.04
N GLY A 139 20.57 -8.92 36.76
CA GLY A 139 21.58 -9.14 35.72
C GLY A 139 21.64 -10.56 35.15
N GLY A 140 20.83 -11.50 35.66
CA GLY A 140 20.81 -12.88 35.18
C GLY A 140 20.01 -13.07 33.88
N GLU A 141 20.32 -14.13 33.13
CA GLU A 141 19.60 -14.44 31.90
C GLU A 141 18.18 -15.04 32.15
N PRO A 142 17.24 -14.82 31.22
CA PRO A 142 15.94 -15.49 31.21
C PRO A 142 16.06 -17.00 30.99
N THR A 143 15.70 -17.79 32.01
CA THR A 143 15.78 -19.26 31.98
C THR A 143 14.47 -19.97 31.63
N GLY A 144 13.32 -19.26 31.70
CA GLY A 144 12.01 -19.85 31.42
C GLY A 144 11.81 -20.23 29.95
N ARG A 145 11.16 -21.37 29.69
CA ARG A 145 10.91 -21.87 28.31
C ARG A 145 10.13 -20.86 27.45
N LEU A 146 9.13 -20.20 28.03
CA LEU A 146 8.33 -19.18 27.36
C LEU A 146 9.17 -17.93 27.03
N ALA A 147 9.97 -17.46 27.99
CA ALA A 147 10.87 -16.33 27.78
C ALA A 147 11.88 -16.58 26.65
N ARG A 148 12.50 -17.77 26.63
CA ARG A 148 13.39 -18.18 25.55
C ARG A 148 12.69 -18.22 24.19
N PHE A 149 11.46 -18.73 24.15
CA PHE A 149 10.66 -18.71 22.92
C PHE A 149 10.41 -17.28 22.43
N PHE A 150 10.03 -16.35 23.31
CA PHE A 150 9.82 -14.95 22.97
C PHE A 150 11.09 -14.25 22.48
N ILE A 151 12.23 -14.45 23.15
CA ILE A 151 13.52 -13.87 22.72
C ILE A 151 13.93 -14.42 21.35
N THR A 152 13.82 -15.74 21.14
CA THR A 152 14.11 -16.34 19.84
C THR A 152 13.16 -15.81 18.76
N TYR A 153 11.87 -15.68 19.07
CA TYR A 153 10.89 -15.12 18.15
C TYR A 153 11.23 -13.66 17.79
N ASP A 154 11.51 -12.82 18.78
CA ASP A 154 11.87 -11.41 18.60
C ASP A 154 13.04 -11.27 17.60
N ASN A 155 14.10 -12.05 17.80
CA ASN A 155 15.28 -12.08 16.93
C ASN A 155 14.99 -12.45 15.46
N VAL A 156 13.99 -13.30 15.20
CA VAL A 156 13.63 -13.73 13.84
C VAL A 156 12.43 -12.98 13.25
N SER A 157 11.65 -12.31 14.09
CA SER A 157 10.38 -11.67 13.73
C SER A 157 10.58 -10.59 12.65
N THR A 158 11.65 -9.82 12.76
CA THR A 158 12.01 -8.77 11.79
C THR A 158 12.22 -9.35 10.39
N MET A 159 12.89 -10.50 10.28
CA MET A 159 13.09 -11.18 9.00
C MET A 159 11.77 -11.71 8.42
N LEU A 160 10.93 -12.35 9.26
CA LEU A 160 9.62 -12.87 8.85
C LEU A 160 8.70 -11.74 8.35
N LEU A 161 8.64 -10.64 9.09
CA LEU A 161 7.84 -9.47 8.74
C LEU A 161 8.34 -8.82 7.45
N SER A 162 9.66 -8.76 7.24
CA SER A 162 10.27 -8.20 6.03
C SER A 162 9.87 -8.97 4.76
N ILE A 163 9.82 -10.30 4.82
CA ILE A 163 9.38 -11.14 3.68
C ILE A 163 7.91 -10.89 3.35
N LEU A 164 7.05 -10.88 4.37
CA LEU A 164 5.63 -10.60 4.19
C LEU A 164 5.38 -9.16 3.69
N GLU A 165 6.18 -8.20 4.15
CA GLU A 165 6.16 -6.81 3.73
C GLU A 165 6.55 -6.67 2.27
N LEU A 166 7.62 -7.36 1.83
CA LEU A 166 7.99 -7.39 0.42
C LEU A 166 6.85 -7.95 -0.44
N ALA A 167 6.25 -9.08 -0.05
CA ALA A 167 5.12 -9.65 -0.78
C ALA A 167 3.93 -8.68 -0.87
N TYR A 168 3.62 -7.99 0.24
CA TYR A 168 2.55 -6.99 0.28
C TYR A 168 2.83 -5.79 -0.60
N THR A 169 4.03 -5.20 -0.53
CA THR A 169 4.37 -4.02 -1.32
C THR A 169 4.34 -4.30 -2.83
N VAL A 170 4.83 -5.47 -3.27
CA VAL A 170 4.75 -5.90 -4.68
C VAL A 170 3.29 -6.04 -5.13
N LEU A 171 2.46 -6.76 -4.37
CA LEU A 171 1.04 -6.94 -4.72
C LEU A 171 0.26 -5.62 -4.68
N LEU A 172 0.54 -4.77 -3.69
CA LEU A 172 -0.03 -3.44 -3.57
C LEU A 172 0.37 -2.56 -4.76
N PHE A 173 1.63 -2.60 -5.18
CA PHE A 173 2.12 -1.86 -6.33
C PHE A 173 1.42 -2.27 -7.62
N ILE A 174 1.23 -3.56 -7.86
CA ILE A 174 0.50 -4.08 -9.04
C ILE A 174 -0.94 -3.54 -9.04
N MET A 175 -1.64 -3.67 -7.92
CA MET A 175 -3.02 -3.20 -7.77
C MET A 175 -3.13 -1.69 -7.90
N ALA A 176 -2.23 -0.94 -7.23
CA ALA A 176 -2.18 0.52 -7.25
C ALA A 176 -1.88 1.04 -8.66
N SER A 177 -0.96 0.40 -9.39
CA SER A 177 -0.65 0.72 -10.78
C SER A 177 -1.89 0.60 -11.67
N ALA A 178 -2.64 -0.50 -11.56
CA ALA A 178 -3.86 -0.71 -12.32
C ALA A 178 -4.96 0.31 -11.94
N LEU A 179 -5.11 0.60 -10.64
CA LEU A 179 -6.06 1.59 -10.15
C LEU A 179 -5.72 3.00 -10.66
N TYR A 180 -4.48 3.45 -10.49
CA TYR A 180 -4.08 4.79 -10.87
C TYR A 180 -4.07 5.00 -12.39
N ARG A 181 -3.83 3.96 -13.21
CA ARG A 181 -4.02 4.07 -14.66
C ARG A 181 -5.45 4.44 -15.04
N LYS A 182 -6.46 4.02 -14.27
CA LYS A 182 -7.89 4.34 -14.51
C LYS A 182 -8.32 5.69 -13.95
N TYR A 183 -7.85 6.06 -12.77
CA TYR A 183 -8.31 7.28 -12.07
C TYR A 183 -7.35 8.47 -12.18
N ALA A 184 -6.09 8.25 -12.53
CA ALA A 184 -5.05 9.27 -12.64
C ALA A 184 -4.02 8.97 -13.76
N PRO A 185 -4.44 8.81 -15.03
CA PRO A 185 -3.55 8.35 -16.11
C PRO A 185 -2.37 9.29 -16.41
N SER A 186 -2.43 10.57 -16.03
CA SER A 186 -1.32 11.52 -16.19
C SER A 186 -0.21 11.35 -15.16
N SER A 187 -0.50 10.79 -13.99
CA SER A 187 0.40 10.67 -12.83
C SER A 187 0.49 9.24 -12.30
N SER A 188 -0.05 8.26 -13.03
CA SER A 188 -0.22 6.89 -12.55
C SER A 188 1.10 6.22 -12.19
N MET A 189 2.14 6.47 -12.98
CA MET A 189 3.47 5.90 -12.76
C MET A 189 4.12 6.46 -11.50
N PHE A 190 4.07 7.78 -11.30
CA PHE A 190 4.60 8.42 -10.10
C PHE A 190 3.88 7.95 -8.83
N LEU A 191 2.54 7.92 -8.84
CA LEU A 191 1.76 7.47 -7.68
C LEU A 191 1.97 5.99 -7.38
N ALA A 192 2.16 5.15 -8.40
CA ALA A 192 2.49 3.74 -8.21
C ALA A 192 3.89 3.58 -7.60
N PHE A 193 4.91 4.27 -8.13
CA PHE A 193 6.25 4.27 -7.54
C PHE A 193 6.25 4.78 -6.10
N LEU A 194 5.49 5.83 -5.81
CA LEU A 194 5.34 6.34 -4.46
C LEU A 194 4.74 5.28 -3.53
N ALA A 195 3.75 4.51 -4.00
CA ALA A 195 3.16 3.40 -3.25
C ALA A 195 4.11 2.22 -3.04
N LEU A 196 5.09 2.02 -3.94
CA LEU A 196 6.12 0.99 -3.79
C LEU A 196 7.08 1.31 -2.63
N PHE A 197 7.65 2.51 -2.61
CA PHE A 197 8.63 2.91 -1.58
C PHE A 197 7.97 3.36 -0.28
N VAL A 198 6.78 3.95 -0.38
CA VAL A 198 6.02 4.48 0.75
C VAL A 198 4.59 3.91 0.67
N PRO A 199 4.34 2.69 1.19
CA PRO A 199 3.02 2.06 1.14
C PRO A 199 1.91 2.90 1.77
N VAL A 200 2.26 3.72 2.77
CA VAL A 200 1.37 4.70 3.42
C VAL A 200 0.80 5.73 2.43
N SER A 201 1.46 5.97 1.30
CA SER A 201 0.96 6.90 0.28
C SER A 201 -0.28 6.36 -0.45
N PHE A 202 -0.48 5.05 -0.51
CA PHE A 202 -1.64 4.45 -1.19
C PHE A 202 -3.00 4.94 -0.63
N PRO A 203 -3.31 4.77 0.67
CA PRO A 203 -4.57 5.26 1.24
C PRO A 203 -4.77 6.77 1.05
N ILE A 204 -3.69 7.55 1.17
CA ILE A 204 -3.70 9.02 1.00
C ILE A 204 -4.02 9.39 -0.45
N ALA A 205 -3.34 8.76 -1.42
CA ALA A 205 -3.54 9.01 -2.84
C ALA A 205 -4.94 8.56 -3.29
N VAL A 206 -5.43 7.42 -2.82
CA VAL A 206 -6.81 6.97 -3.04
C VAL A 206 -7.82 8.00 -2.52
N PHE A 207 -7.60 8.53 -1.31
CA PHE A 207 -8.45 9.60 -0.76
C PHE A 207 -8.38 10.89 -1.58
N ALA A 208 -7.19 11.28 -2.05
CA ALA A 208 -7.02 12.46 -2.90
C ALA A 208 -7.74 12.30 -4.25
N LEU A 209 -7.67 11.11 -4.84
CA LEU A 209 -8.29 10.79 -6.14
C LEU A 209 -9.79 10.50 -6.06
N ARG A 210 -10.39 10.48 -4.86
CA ARG A 210 -11.78 10.05 -4.60
C ARG A 210 -12.86 10.68 -5.48
N LYS A 211 -12.64 11.90 -5.97
CA LYS A 211 -13.61 12.65 -6.79
C LYS A 211 -13.52 12.35 -8.29
N LYS A 212 -12.45 11.68 -8.75
CA LYS A 212 -12.22 11.45 -10.18
C LYS A 212 -13.13 10.35 -10.72
N GLN A 213 -13.55 10.50 -11.97
CA GLN A 213 -14.29 9.48 -12.71
C GLN A 213 -13.30 8.51 -13.38
N PRO A 214 -13.66 7.22 -13.51
CA PRO A 214 -12.83 6.27 -14.23
C PRO A 214 -12.72 6.70 -15.70
N VAL A 215 -11.50 6.83 -16.20
CA VAL A 215 -11.23 7.15 -17.61
C VAL A 215 -10.82 5.86 -18.30
N ASP A 216 -11.41 5.58 -19.46
CA ASP A 216 -10.89 4.53 -20.33
C ASP A 216 -9.52 4.97 -20.86
N TYR A 217 -8.48 4.21 -20.53
CA TYR A 217 -7.10 4.53 -20.87
C TYR A 217 -6.88 4.60 -22.38
N ALA A 218 -7.61 3.80 -23.16
CA ALA A 218 -7.56 3.84 -24.63
C ALA A 218 -8.09 5.18 -25.17
N ASP A 219 -9.21 5.65 -24.62
CA ASP A 219 -9.78 6.95 -24.95
C ASP A 219 -8.92 8.12 -24.47
N TYR A 220 -8.26 7.98 -23.31
CA TYR A 220 -7.30 8.98 -22.81
C TYR A 220 -6.10 9.13 -23.75
N ILE A 221 -5.47 8.02 -24.15
CA ILE A 221 -4.36 8.04 -25.10
C ILE A 221 -4.82 8.57 -26.46
N ARG A 222 -6.03 8.22 -26.92
CA ARG A 222 -6.61 8.75 -28.16
C ARG A 222 -6.77 10.27 -28.08
N LYS A 223 -7.36 10.81 -27.01
CA LYS A 223 -7.53 12.25 -26.79
C LYS A 223 -6.19 12.99 -26.65
N LYS A 224 -5.22 12.41 -25.94
CA LYS A 224 -3.87 13.01 -25.79
C LYS A 224 -3.12 13.02 -27.12
N ARG A 225 -3.18 11.93 -27.91
CA ARG A 225 -2.66 11.90 -29.28
C ARG A 225 -3.34 12.96 -30.13
N GLN A 226 -4.67 13.02 -30.13
CA GLN A 226 -5.43 14.02 -30.89
C GLN A 226 -5.09 15.46 -30.47
N ALA A 227 -4.91 15.74 -29.18
CA ALA A 227 -4.51 17.07 -28.69
C ALA A 227 -3.06 17.42 -29.10
N TYR A 228 -2.15 16.44 -29.11
CA TYR A 228 -0.80 16.60 -29.63
C TYR A 228 -0.81 16.84 -31.15
N TYR A 229 -1.57 16.06 -31.92
CA TYR A 229 -1.75 16.29 -33.36
C TYR A 229 -2.44 17.63 -33.66
N ARG A 230 -3.33 18.11 -32.80
CA ARG A 230 -3.93 19.45 -32.95
C ARG A 230 -2.98 20.59 -32.62
N ARG A 231 -2.00 20.39 -31.72
CA ARG A 231 -1.02 21.42 -31.33
C ARG A 231 0.29 21.38 -32.13
N TYR A 232 0.69 20.20 -32.60
CA TYR A 232 1.98 19.93 -33.26
C TYR A 232 1.84 19.12 -34.55
N GLY A 233 0.69 18.54 -34.84
CA GLY A 233 0.42 17.79 -36.07
C GLY A 233 -0.05 18.66 -37.25
N GLY A 234 0.07 19.98 -37.13
CA GLY A 234 -0.10 20.92 -38.24
C GLY A 234 1.14 21.05 -39.14
N GLY A 235 1.96 20.00 -39.26
CA GLY A 235 3.29 20.13 -39.89
C GLY A 235 3.92 18.87 -40.46
N TYR A 236 3.16 17.82 -40.76
CA TYR A 236 3.65 16.70 -41.58
C TYR A 236 2.61 16.36 -42.66
N GLY A 237 2.28 17.40 -43.43
CA GLY A 237 1.52 17.34 -44.67
C GLY A 237 2.22 18.21 -45.70
N ASN A 238 3.47 17.90 -46.01
CA ASN A 238 4.12 18.44 -47.20
C ASN A 238 4.95 17.34 -47.84
N ASN A 239 4.26 16.47 -48.59
CA ASN A 239 4.90 15.63 -49.59
C ASN A 239 4.89 16.46 -50.89
N PRO A 240 6.03 16.98 -51.39
CA PRO A 240 6.07 17.90 -52.53
C PRO A 240 6.07 17.19 -53.90
N TYR A 241 5.57 15.96 -53.95
CA TYR A 241 5.26 15.21 -55.17
C TYR A 241 3.92 14.50 -54.88
N GLY A 242 2.77 14.80 -55.46
CA GLY A 242 2.49 15.37 -56.77
C GLY A 242 1.41 14.47 -57.40
N GLY A 243 0.18 14.96 -57.52
CA GLY A 243 -0.84 14.37 -58.39
C GLY A 243 -2.08 13.77 -57.71
N ASN A 244 -3.14 14.55 -57.65
CA ASN A 244 -4.51 14.04 -57.83
C ASN A 244 -5.17 14.95 -58.86
N PRO A 245 -5.75 14.43 -59.96
CA PRO A 245 -7.22 14.52 -60.07
C PRO A 245 -7.85 13.43 -60.97
N TYR A 246 -9.07 12.97 -60.68
CA TYR A 246 -10.21 12.79 -61.63
C TYR A 246 -11.31 11.88 -61.05
N GLY A 247 -12.53 12.44 -60.95
CA GLY A 247 -13.85 11.77 -61.03
C GLY A 247 -14.39 11.12 -59.74
N GLY A 248 -15.54 11.48 -59.15
CA GLY A 248 -16.75 12.14 -59.67
C GLY A 248 -17.89 11.11 -59.87
N GLY A 249 -18.98 11.20 -59.08
CA GLY A 249 -20.26 10.48 -59.31
C GLY A 249 -20.65 9.49 -58.19
N THR A 250 -21.64 9.69 -57.30
CA THR A 250 -23.12 9.83 -57.38
C THR A 250 -23.89 8.50 -57.21
N TYR A 251 -24.88 8.53 -56.29
CA TYR A 251 -25.93 7.58 -55.86
C TYR A 251 -26.44 6.51 -56.85
N GLY A 252 -26.84 5.33 -56.31
CA GLY A 252 -27.75 4.39 -56.99
C GLY A 252 -28.14 3.17 -56.13
N SER A 253 -29.45 2.95 -55.99
CA SER A 253 -30.12 1.90 -55.22
C SER A 253 -30.20 0.55 -55.97
N ARG A 254 -30.41 -0.53 -55.20
CA ARG A 254 -30.80 -1.92 -55.51
C ARG A 254 -31.27 -2.27 -56.94
N SER A 255 -30.86 -3.47 -57.37
CA SER A 255 -31.73 -4.56 -57.84
C SER A 255 -31.13 -5.89 -57.45
#